data_AF-A0A0F5PNQ4-F1
#
_entry.id   AF-A0A0F5PNQ4-F1
#
_cell.length_a   1.000
_cell.length_b   1.000
_cell.length_c   1.000
_cell.angle_alpha   90.00
_cell.angle_beta   90.00
_cell.angle_gamma   90.00
#
_symmetry.space_group_name_H-M   'P 1'
#
loop_
_entity.id
_entity.type
_entity.pdbx_description
1 polymer ?
#
loop_
_entity_poly.entity_id
_entity_poly.type
_entity_poly.pdbx_seq_one_letter_code
_entity_poly.pdbx_strand_id
1 'polypeptide(L)'
;MRVKAEIMDEKAIDRALIRIAHEIVERNKGIEDVVLVGIKTRGVPLAKRIARYISRIEGKEPPVGSLDITLYRDDLTTDLEQPVVKKKDIGVDVANKIVVLVDDVIYTGRTVRAAWMP
;
A
#
# COMPACT_ATOMS: atom_id res chain seq x y z
N MET A 1 3.51 24.27 16.25
CA MET A 1 2.32 23.93 15.42
C MET A 1 1.21 23.49 16.36
N ARG A 2 0.04 24.14 16.35
CA ARG A 2 -1.08 23.80 17.26
C ARG A 2 -1.98 22.77 16.55
N VAL A 3 -2.29 21.65 17.19
CA VAL A 3 -3.17 20.62 16.62
C VAL A 3 -4.56 21.23 16.43
N LYS A 4 -5.11 21.16 15.21
CA LYS A 4 -6.44 21.70 14.87
C LYS A 4 -7.56 20.78 15.38
N ALA A 5 -7.39 19.48 15.17
CA ALA A 5 -8.27 18.42 15.65
C ALA A 5 -7.52 17.07 15.53
N GLU A 6 -7.83 16.14 16.42
CA GLU A 6 -7.43 14.73 16.27
C GLU A 6 -8.53 13.99 15.52
N ILE A 7 -8.23 13.48 14.33
CA ILE A 7 -9.22 12.82 13.47
C ILE A 7 -9.32 11.33 13.79
N MET A 8 -8.20 10.69 14.10
CA MET A 8 -8.12 9.29 14.52
C MET A 8 -7.08 9.17 15.62
N ASP A 9 -7.52 8.65 16.77
CA ASP A 9 -6.62 8.24 17.84
C ASP A 9 -5.96 6.88 17.53
N GLU A 10 -5.02 6.46 18.38
CA GLU A 10 -4.30 5.19 18.22
C GLU A 10 -5.27 3.98 18.11
N LYS A 11 -6.31 3.94 18.94
CA LYS A 11 -7.29 2.85 18.96
C LYS A 11 -8.15 2.84 17.69
N ALA A 12 -8.49 4.01 17.16
CA ALA A 12 -9.25 4.16 15.92
C ALA A 12 -8.43 3.68 14.73
N ILE A 13 -7.13 4.03 14.67
CA ILE A 13 -6.23 3.52 13.63
C ILE A 13 -6.15 1.99 13.73
N ASP A 14 -6.00 1.45 14.93
CA ASP A 14 -5.84 0.01 15.10
C ASP A 14 -7.09 -0.78 14.68
N ARG A 15 -8.28 -0.32 15.11
CA ARG A 15 -9.56 -0.89 14.66
C ARG A 15 -9.74 -0.80 13.15
N ALA A 16 -9.35 0.30 12.54
CA ALA A 16 -9.44 0.46 11.09
C ALA A 16 -8.55 -0.53 10.34
N LEU A 17 -7.30 -0.74 10.81
CA LEU A 17 -6.38 -1.69 10.19
C LEU A 17 -6.84 -3.14 10.34
N ILE A 18 -7.40 -3.51 11.49
CA ILE A 18 -8.00 -4.84 11.71
C ILE A 18 -9.18 -5.04 10.74
N ARG A 19 -10.06 -4.05 10.59
CA ARG A 19 -11.18 -4.13 9.66
C ARG A 19 -10.71 -4.30 8.22
N ILE A 20 -9.72 -3.50 7.78
CA ILE A 20 -9.13 -3.62 6.44
C ILE A 20 -8.51 -5.01 6.22
N ALA A 21 -7.85 -5.59 7.22
CA ALA A 21 -7.30 -6.92 7.13
C ALA A 21 -8.38 -7.98 6.87
N HIS A 22 -9.50 -7.95 7.60
CA HIS A 22 -10.65 -8.82 7.35
C HIS A 22 -11.23 -8.62 5.95
N GLU A 23 -11.44 -7.37 5.52
CA GLU A 23 -11.98 -7.04 4.20
C GLU A 23 -11.08 -7.58 3.06
N ILE A 24 -9.75 -7.50 3.22
CA ILE A 24 -8.80 -8.06 2.25
C ILE A 24 -8.95 -9.57 2.17
N VAL A 25 -8.98 -10.27 3.31
CA VAL A 25 -9.10 -11.74 3.34
C VAL A 25 -10.43 -12.20 2.73
N GLU A 26 -11.54 -11.59 3.15
CA GLU A 26 -12.88 -11.97 2.68
C GLU A 26 -13.05 -11.74 1.17
N ARG A 27 -12.62 -10.59 0.68
CA ARG A 27 -12.76 -10.23 -0.74
C ARG A 27 -11.94 -11.13 -1.66
N ASN A 28 -10.79 -11.60 -1.19
CA ASN A 28 -9.88 -12.44 -1.96
C ASN A 28 -10.05 -13.94 -1.68
N LYS A 29 -10.95 -14.31 -0.75
CA LYS A 29 -11.21 -15.70 -0.32
C LYS A 29 -9.95 -16.40 0.20
N GLY A 30 -9.13 -15.67 0.94
CA GLY A 30 -7.80 -16.10 1.37
C GLY A 30 -6.73 -15.09 0.95
N ILE A 31 -5.46 -15.54 0.99
CA ILE A 31 -4.29 -14.68 0.81
C ILE A 31 -3.25 -15.27 -0.15
N GLU A 32 -3.55 -16.39 -0.79
CA GLU A 32 -2.67 -17.17 -1.67
C GLU A 32 -2.10 -16.32 -2.82
N ASP A 33 -2.93 -15.43 -3.35
CA ASP A 33 -2.58 -14.54 -4.46
C ASP A 33 -2.45 -13.07 -4.05
N VAL A 34 -2.53 -12.76 -2.75
CA VAL A 34 -2.48 -11.38 -2.26
C VAL A 34 -1.05 -10.94 -2.01
N VAL A 35 -0.69 -9.76 -2.52
CA VAL A 35 0.57 -9.06 -2.21
C VAL A 35 0.23 -7.64 -1.76
N LEU A 36 0.77 -7.22 -0.62
CA LEU A 36 0.61 -5.84 -0.14
C LEU A 36 1.78 -5.01 -0.63
N VAL A 37 1.52 -3.85 -1.23
CA VAL A 37 2.57 -2.93 -1.69
C VAL A 37 2.34 -1.58 -1.04
N GLY A 38 3.19 -1.25 -0.07
CA GLY A 38 3.14 0.04 0.60
C GLY A 38 3.80 1.13 -0.23
N ILE A 39 3.12 2.25 -0.42
CA ILE A 39 3.70 3.42 -1.06
C ILE A 39 4.51 4.19 -0.01
N LYS A 40 5.79 4.47 -0.30
CA LYS A 40 6.64 5.21 0.65
C LYS A 40 6.06 6.60 0.96
N THR A 41 6.30 7.16 2.15
CA THR A 41 7.06 6.61 3.29
C THR A 41 6.18 5.89 4.32
N ARG A 42 4.94 6.36 4.56
CA ARG A 42 4.07 5.85 5.63
C ARG A 42 3.16 4.68 5.22
N GLY A 43 2.91 4.48 3.92
CA GLY A 43 2.15 3.33 3.42
C GLY A 43 2.86 2.00 3.71
N VAL A 44 4.20 1.96 3.71
CA VAL A 44 4.99 0.75 4.00
C VAL A 44 4.79 0.25 5.45
N PRO A 45 4.95 1.08 6.50
CA PRO A 45 4.58 0.68 7.86
C PRO A 45 3.13 0.19 8.01
N LEU A 46 2.18 0.82 7.31
CA LEU A 46 0.78 0.40 7.33
C LEU A 46 0.58 -0.96 6.67
N ALA A 47 1.19 -1.21 5.51
CA ALA A 47 1.16 -2.51 4.82
C ALA A 47 1.69 -3.63 5.73
N LYS A 48 2.79 -3.40 6.44
CA LYS A 48 3.35 -4.36 7.42
C LYS A 48 2.43 -4.58 8.63
N ARG A 49 1.66 -3.58 9.07
CA ARG A 49 0.66 -3.75 10.13
C ARG A 49 -0.51 -4.59 9.64
N ILE A 50 -1.00 -4.31 8.44
CA ILE A 50 -2.09 -5.08 7.82
C ILE A 50 -1.66 -6.54 7.62
N ALA A 51 -0.47 -6.82 7.09
CA ALA A 51 0.05 -8.18 6.95
C ALA A 51 0.05 -8.94 8.28
N ARG A 52 0.51 -8.32 9.37
CA ARG A 52 0.48 -8.93 10.72
C ARG A 52 -0.94 -9.20 11.21
N TYR A 53 -1.91 -8.33 10.93
CA TYR A 53 -3.31 -8.59 11.26
C TYR A 53 -3.87 -9.75 10.44
N ILE A 54 -3.57 -9.80 9.14
CA ILE A 54 -3.92 -10.93 8.28
C ILE A 54 -3.31 -12.24 8.82
N SER A 55 -2.05 -12.23 9.27
CA SER A 55 -1.42 -13.40 9.88
C SER A 55 -2.17 -13.94 11.09
N ARG A 56 -2.79 -13.07 11.88
CA ARG A 56 -3.58 -13.49 13.06
C ARG A 56 -4.90 -14.14 12.65
N ILE A 57 -5.40 -13.85 11.45
CA ILE A 57 -6.66 -14.37 10.90
C ILE A 57 -6.39 -15.69 10.16
N GLU A 58 -5.43 -15.70 9.24
CA GLU A 58 -5.17 -16.82 8.30
C GLU A 58 -3.99 -17.73 8.71
N GLY A 59 -3.25 -17.36 9.77
CA GLY A 59 -2.05 -18.08 10.21
C GLY A 59 -0.83 -17.90 9.30
N LYS A 60 -0.91 -17.05 8.27
CA LYS A 60 0.16 -16.75 7.30
C LYS A 60 0.14 -15.26 6.91
N GLU A 61 1.30 -14.72 6.56
CA GLU A 61 1.44 -13.34 6.06
C GLU A 61 1.48 -13.30 4.54
N PRO A 62 0.74 -12.37 3.89
CA PRO A 62 0.98 -12.07 2.48
C PRO A 62 2.34 -11.36 2.32
N PRO A 63 3.02 -11.53 1.18
CA PRO A 63 4.25 -10.79 0.88
C PRO A 63 4.01 -9.27 0.93
N VAL A 64 5.01 -8.53 1.44
CA VAL A 64 4.95 -7.07 1.53
C VAL A 64 6.09 -6.46 0.72
N GLY A 65 5.72 -5.72 -0.32
CA GLY A 65 6.60 -4.88 -1.12
C GLY A 65 6.51 -3.41 -0.75
N SER A 66 7.36 -2.60 -1.40
CA SER A 66 7.32 -1.14 -1.27
C SER A 66 7.48 -0.47 -2.62
N LEU A 67 6.72 0.59 -2.87
CA LEU A 67 6.88 1.40 -4.08
C LEU A 67 7.32 2.82 -3.73
N ASP A 68 8.37 3.29 -4.40
CA ASP A 68 8.84 4.68 -4.30
C ASP A 68 8.37 5.48 -5.50
N ILE A 69 7.29 6.25 -5.32
CA ILE A 69 6.71 7.07 -6.37
C ILE A 69 7.31 8.47 -6.47
N THR A 70 8.36 8.77 -5.68
CA THR A 70 8.99 10.10 -5.69
C THR A 70 9.48 10.46 -7.09
N LEU A 71 9.97 9.47 -7.85
CA LEU A 71 10.38 9.62 -9.25
C LEU A 71 9.23 10.08 -10.17
N TYR A 72 8.00 9.58 -9.99
CA TYR A 72 6.85 9.97 -10.80
C TYR A 72 6.33 11.40 -10.53
N ARG A 73 6.69 11.99 -9.38
CA ARG A 73 6.20 13.32 -9.00
C ARG A 73 6.94 14.44 -9.72
N ASP A 74 8.23 14.25 -9.99
CA ASP A 74 9.11 15.29 -10.52
C ASP A 74 9.11 15.32 -12.07
N ASP A 75 8.75 14.22 -12.74
CA ASP A 75 8.76 14.11 -14.21
C ASP A 75 7.46 14.64 -14.88
N LEU A 76 6.51 15.17 -14.11
CA LEU A 76 5.29 15.80 -14.67
C LEU A 76 5.52 17.20 -15.24
N THR A 77 6.75 17.70 -15.18
CA THR A 77 7.20 18.87 -15.92
C THR A 77 8.13 18.43 -17.06
N THR A 78 7.55 18.39 -18.27
CA THR A 78 8.26 18.43 -19.56
C THR A 78 8.80 17.08 -20.08
N ASP A 79 8.06 16.47 -21.02
CA ASP A 79 8.55 15.64 -22.15
C ASP A 79 9.80 14.75 -21.93
N LEU A 80 9.82 13.92 -20.89
CA LEU A 80 10.81 12.85 -20.77
C LEU A 80 10.12 11.53 -20.41
N GLU A 81 10.65 10.45 -20.98
CA GLU A 81 10.11 9.09 -21.01
C GLU A 81 9.47 8.66 -19.67
N GLN A 82 8.26 8.11 -19.74
CA GLN A 82 7.55 7.59 -18.56
C GLN A 82 8.50 6.68 -17.77
N PRO A 83 8.80 6.98 -16.49
CA PRO A 83 9.63 6.09 -15.70
C PRO A 83 8.90 4.74 -15.63
N VAL A 84 9.59 3.68 -16.05
CA VAL A 84 9.07 2.30 -16.01
C VAL A 84 9.35 1.76 -14.61
N VAL A 85 8.31 1.40 -13.84
CA VAL A 85 8.52 0.70 -12.55
C VAL A 85 9.20 -0.62 -12.84
N LYS A 86 10.44 -0.82 -12.37
CA LYS A 86 11.08 -2.12 -12.50
C LYS A 86 10.61 -3.01 -11.36
N LYS A 87 10.33 -4.29 -11.65
CA LYS A 87 9.97 -5.29 -10.62
C LYS A 87 10.94 -5.33 -9.43
N LYS A 88 12.23 -5.02 -9.67
CA LYS A 88 13.26 -4.93 -8.62
C LYS A 88 12.95 -3.87 -7.54
N ASP A 89 12.19 -2.84 -7.88
CA ASP A 89 11.91 -1.72 -6.98
C ASP A 89 10.84 -2.07 -5.93
N ILE A 90 9.99 -3.06 -6.22
CA ILE A 90 8.90 -3.49 -5.33
C ILE A 90 9.40 -4.48 -4.26
N GLY A 91 10.43 -5.28 -4.57
CA GLY A 91 11.03 -6.24 -3.63
C GLY A 91 10.27 -7.55 -3.44
N VAL A 92 9.15 -7.75 -4.14
CA VAL A 92 8.36 -8.99 -4.17
C VAL A 92 7.85 -9.24 -5.59
N ASP A 93 7.56 -10.50 -5.92
CA ASP A 93 6.92 -10.82 -7.20
C ASP A 93 5.43 -10.46 -7.16
N VAL A 94 5.00 -9.73 -8.18
CA VAL A 94 3.63 -9.24 -8.36
C VAL A 94 2.97 -9.81 -9.61
N ALA A 95 3.68 -10.63 -10.40
CA ALA A 95 3.14 -11.21 -11.62
C ALA A 95 2.00 -12.19 -11.29
N ASN A 96 0.85 -12.02 -11.95
CA ASN A 96 -0.36 -12.82 -11.73
C ASN A 96 -0.83 -12.83 -10.25
N LYS A 97 -0.56 -11.75 -9.51
CA LYS A 97 -1.00 -11.57 -8.12
C LYS A 97 -2.03 -10.46 -8.01
N ILE A 98 -2.84 -10.54 -6.96
CA ILE A 98 -3.73 -9.48 -6.51
C ILE A 98 -2.89 -8.49 -5.70
N VAL A 99 -2.59 -7.34 -6.28
CA VAL A 99 -1.81 -6.29 -5.64
C VAL A 99 -2.72 -5.34 -4.88
N VAL A 100 -2.51 -5.24 -3.56
CA VAL A 100 -3.18 -4.26 -2.70
C VAL A 100 -2.20 -3.13 -2.40
N LEU A 101 -2.43 -1.98 -3.05
CA LEU A 101 -1.67 -0.75 -2.78
C LEU A 101 -2.10 -0.16 -1.44
N VAL A 102 -1.14 0.20 -0.60
CA VAL A 102 -1.38 0.76 0.74
C VAL A 102 -0.75 2.15 0.82
N ASP A 103 -1.57 3.15 1.11
CA ASP A 103 -1.18 4.55 1.31
C ASP A 103 -1.78 5.08 2.62
N ASP A 104 -1.16 6.08 3.23
CA ASP A 104 -1.65 6.66 4.50
C ASP A 104 -2.84 7.60 4.29
N VAL A 105 -2.82 8.38 3.21
CA VAL A 105 -3.91 9.30 2.84
C VAL A 105 -4.08 9.34 1.33
N ILE A 106 -5.26 8.90 0.86
CA ILE A 106 -5.66 9.14 -0.52
C ILE A 106 -6.19 10.58 -0.63
N TYR A 107 -5.52 11.41 -1.44
CA TYR A 107 -5.95 12.79 -1.71
C TYR A 107 -6.40 12.96 -3.17
N THR A 108 -5.50 13.40 -4.07
CA THR A 108 -5.83 13.63 -5.48
C THR A 108 -5.81 12.38 -6.36
N GLY A 109 -5.47 11.22 -5.79
CA GLY A 109 -5.29 9.97 -6.55
C GLY A 109 -4.04 9.91 -7.44
N ARG A 110 -3.23 10.98 -7.50
CA ARG A 110 -1.99 11.01 -8.30
C ARG A 110 -1.00 9.91 -7.91
N THR A 111 -0.87 9.64 -6.61
CA THR A 111 -0.06 8.56 -6.06
C THR A 111 -0.47 7.19 -6.60
N VAL A 112 -1.78 6.92 -6.65
CA VAL A 112 -2.33 5.65 -7.15
C VAL A 112 -2.12 5.53 -8.66
N ARG A 113 -2.32 6.61 -9.41
CA ARG A 113 -2.07 6.62 -10.86
C ARG A 113 -0.61 6.32 -11.18
N ALA A 114 0.33 6.97 -10.49
CA ALA A 114 1.76 6.70 -10.66
C ALA A 114 2.12 5.24 -10.37
N ALA A 115 1.46 4.62 -9.38
CA ALA A 115 1.69 3.22 -9.03
C ALA A 115 1.17 2.21 -10.06
N TRP A 116 0.26 2.61 -10.96
CA TRP A 116 -0.37 1.75 -11.95
C TRP A 116 0.13 2.02 -13.38
N MET A 117 0.94 3.07 -13.59
CA MET A 117 1.49 3.38 -14.91
C MET A 117 2.59 2.37 -15.29
N PRO A 118 2.61 1.91 -16.56
CA PRO A 118 3.56 0.92 -17.05
C PRO A 118 4.99 1.42 -17.10
#